data_AF-A0A2H0A837-F1
#
_entry.id   AF-A0A2H0A837-F1
#
_cell.length_a   1.000
_cell.length_b   1.000
_cell.length_c   1.000
_cell.angle_alpha   90.00
_cell.angle_beta   90.00
_cell.angle_gamma   90.00
#
_symmetry.space_group_name_H-M   'P 1'
#
loop_
_entity.id
_entity.type
_entity.pdbx_description
1 polymer ?
#
loop_
_entity_poly.entity_id
_entity_poly.type
_entity_poly.pdbx_seq_one_letter_code
_entity_poly.pdbx_strand_id
1 'polypeptide(L)'
;MTKIKTIPDGIRSTTLFLILITPAFTNLMEHAGSSIMVLLTLIGIYAFIQQGRIEYIISEKVIMGVFVLYFIFSLMMILAHNFLDGVSIFKLHIDHEIRMLTIIPIYYLFVQSRLAKGTIWYSVLAGAVASGLYALFAAISIDFSDRIIGPYNPCLFGYFSVALAFMSLSGYHFFYKMNKKLVLLPL
;
A
#
# COMPACT_ATOMS: atom_id res chain seq x y z
N MET A 1 -28.12 17.90 -0.19
CA MET A 1 -27.41 17.03 0.77
C MET A 1 -27.93 15.59 0.63
N THR A 2 -27.31 14.82 -0.24
CA THR A 2 -27.60 13.38 -0.40
C THR A 2 -27.12 12.65 0.85
N LYS A 3 -28.01 11.92 1.54
CA LYS A 3 -27.64 11.07 2.68
C LYS A 3 -26.63 10.03 2.19
N ILE A 4 -25.36 10.19 2.57
CA ILE A 4 -24.32 9.21 2.32
C ILE A 4 -24.72 7.93 3.08
N LYS A 5 -25.09 6.87 2.36
CA LYS A 5 -25.29 5.55 2.96
C LYS A 5 -23.97 5.10 3.55
N THR A 6 -23.93 4.88 4.86
CA THR A 6 -22.74 4.38 5.55
C THR A 6 -22.49 2.91 5.18
N ILE A 7 -21.21 2.51 5.13
CA ILE A 7 -20.82 1.11 4.89
C ILE A 7 -21.38 0.22 6.00
N PRO A 8 -21.89 -0.99 5.69
CA PRO A 8 -22.25 -1.98 6.70
C PRO A 8 -21.10 -2.23 7.68
N ASP A 9 -21.39 -2.29 8.98
CA ASP A 9 -20.34 -2.38 10.02
C ASP A 9 -19.39 -3.57 9.84
N GLY A 10 -19.88 -4.68 9.30
CA GLY A 10 -19.04 -5.84 8.97
C GLY A 10 -17.93 -5.53 7.95
N ILE A 11 -18.25 -4.80 6.87
CA ILE A 11 -17.28 -4.42 5.84
C ILE A 11 -16.25 -3.45 6.40
N ARG A 12 -16.70 -2.51 7.25
CA ARG A 12 -15.82 -1.57 7.93
C ARG A 12 -14.84 -2.28 8.86
N SER A 13 -15.32 -3.25 9.65
CA SER A 13 -14.48 -4.06 10.54
C SER A 13 -13.44 -4.87 9.75
N THR A 14 -13.86 -5.54 8.68
CA THR A 14 -12.95 -6.30 7.80
C THR A 14 -11.90 -5.40 7.18
N THR A 15 -12.28 -4.22 6.69
CA THR A 15 -11.35 -3.23 6.12
C THR A 15 -10.31 -2.80 7.15
N LEU A 16 -10.73 -2.47 8.38
CA LEU A 16 -9.83 -2.08 9.46
C LEU A 16 -8.86 -3.21 9.83
N PHE A 17 -9.36 -4.45 9.93
CA PHE A 17 -8.54 -5.62 10.21
C PHE A 17 -7.47 -5.82 9.12
N LEU A 18 -7.88 -5.81 7.85
CA LEU A 18 -6.97 -5.96 6.71
C LEU A 18 -5.89 -4.88 6.70
N ILE A 19 -6.25 -3.61 6.91
CA ILE A 19 -5.28 -2.51 6.96
C ILE A 19 -4.30 -2.68 8.12
N LEU A 20 -4.78 -3.15 9.28
CA LEU A 20 -3.95 -3.31 10.47
C LEU A 20 -2.90 -4.41 10.28
N ILE A 21 -3.28 -5.53 9.66
CA ILE A 21 -2.36 -6.64 9.41
C ILE A 21 -1.46 -6.43 8.20
N THR A 22 -1.85 -5.58 7.24
CA THR A 22 -1.16 -5.42 5.94
C THR A 22 0.34 -5.22 6.12
N PRO A 23 0.84 -4.24 6.90
CA PRO A 23 2.27 -3.95 6.97
C PRO A 23 3.11 -5.08 7.59
N ALA A 24 2.53 -5.88 8.48
CA ALA A 24 3.22 -7.03 9.05
C ALA A 24 3.25 -8.20 8.03
N PHE A 25 2.10 -8.51 7.44
CA PHE A 25 1.97 -9.65 6.53
C PHE A 25 2.71 -9.43 5.21
N THR A 26 2.76 -8.19 4.69
CA THR A 26 3.53 -7.86 3.48
C THR A 26 5.01 -8.15 3.62
N ASN A 27 5.55 -8.07 4.85
CA ASN A 27 6.97 -8.27 5.12
C ASN A 27 7.31 -9.72 5.50
N LEU A 28 6.37 -10.41 6.16
CA LEU A 28 6.62 -11.74 6.73
C LEU A 28 6.19 -12.89 5.82
N MET A 29 5.22 -12.66 4.93
CA MET A 29 4.63 -13.71 4.10
C MET A 29 4.69 -13.33 2.63
N GLU A 30 5.24 -14.23 1.83
CA GLU A 30 5.27 -14.08 0.37
C GLU A 30 3.83 -13.99 -0.18
N HIS A 31 3.62 -13.12 -1.16
CA HIS A 31 2.33 -12.84 -1.80
C HIS A 31 1.21 -12.27 -0.91
N ALA A 32 1.33 -12.27 0.42
CA ALA A 32 0.28 -11.79 1.32
C ALA A 32 -0.10 -10.33 1.06
N GLY A 33 0.88 -9.48 0.72
CA GLY A 33 0.63 -8.10 0.31
C GLY A 33 -0.27 -7.99 -0.93
N SER A 34 -0.02 -8.83 -1.93
CA SER A 34 -0.82 -8.86 -3.16
C SER A 34 -2.23 -9.38 -2.88
N SER A 35 -2.37 -10.44 -2.09
CA SER A 35 -3.68 -10.99 -1.71
C SER A 35 -4.52 -9.98 -0.93
N ILE A 36 -3.92 -9.28 0.05
CA ILE A 36 -4.63 -8.28 0.84
C ILE A 36 -5.03 -7.08 -0.02
N MET A 37 -4.17 -6.62 -0.93
CA MET A 37 -4.53 -5.56 -1.88
C MET A 37 -5.69 -5.97 -2.78
N VAL A 38 -5.70 -7.19 -3.32
CA VAL A 38 -6.80 -7.70 -4.15
C VAL A 38 -8.09 -7.74 -3.34
N LEU A 39 -8.06 -8.23 -2.10
CA LEU A 39 -9.23 -8.23 -1.21
C LEU A 39 -9.76 -6.81 -0.95
N LEU A 40 -8.88 -5.87 -0.58
CA LEU A 40 -9.27 -4.47 -0.37
C LEU A 40 -9.83 -3.84 -1.64
N THR A 41 -9.28 -4.18 -2.80
CA THR A 41 -9.76 -3.71 -4.12
C THR A 41 -11.17 -4.22 -4.40
N LEU A 42 -11.42 -5.53 -4.22
CA LEU A 42 -12.73 -6.12 -4.43
C LEU A 42 -13.78 -5.55 -3.48
N ILE A 43 -13.42 -5.38 -2.20
CA ILE A 43 -14.28 -4.73 -1.21
C ILE A 43 -14.56 -3.27 -1.59
N GLY A 44 -13.56 -2.54 -2.09
CA GLY A 44 -13.69 -1.17 -2.55
C GLY A 44 -14.62 -1.03 -3.76
N ILE A 45 -14.49 -1.91 -4.75
CA ILE A 45 -15.40 -1.99 -5.91
C ILE A 45 -16.82 -2.31 -5.45
N TYR A 46 -16.99 -3.28 -4.55
CA TYR A 46 -18.28 -3.63 -4.00
C TYR A 46 -18.94 -2.44 -3.27
N ALA A 47 -18.17 -1.74 -2.43
CA ALA A 47 -18.63 -0.53 -1.74
C ALA A 47 -19.03 0.57 -2.74
N PHE A 48 -18.25 0.75 -3.80
CA PHE A 48 -18.54 1.72 -4.87
C PHE A 48 -19.88 1.44 -5.56
N ILE A 49 -20.13 0.18 -5.92
CA ILE A 49 -21.38 -0.24 -6.56
C ILE A 49 -22.58 -0.01 -5.63
N GLN A 50 -22.44 -0.31 -4.34
CA GLN A 50 -23.54 -0.22 -3.37
C GLN A 50 -23.89 1.21 -2.96
N GLN A 51 -22.90 2.10 -2.87
CA GLN A 51 -23.06 3.42 -2.27
C GLN A 51 -23.03 4.57 -3.27
N GLY A 52 -22.60 4.31 -4.50
CA GLY A 52 -22.54 5.30 -5.56
C GLY A 52 -21.33 6.23 -5.42
N ARG A 53 -21.41 7.39 -6.07
CA ARG A 53 -20.25 8.28 -6.24
C ARG A 53 -19.98 9.12 -4.99
N ILE A 54 -18.70 9.29 -4.68
CA ILE A 54 -18.22 10.28 -3.72
C ILE A 54 -17.77 11.51 -4.51
N GLU A 55 -17.99 12.69 -3.95
CA GLU A 55 -17.37 13.92 -4.44
C GLU A 55 -15.95 14.04 -3.89
N TYR A 56 -14.98 13.78 -4.77
CA TYR A 56 -13.57 13.97 -4.46
C TYR A 56 -13.16 15.43 -4.56
N ILE A 57 -12.26 15.84 -3.66
CA ILE A 57 -11.59 17.14 -3.71
C ILE A 57 -10.62 17.15 -4.89
N ILE A 58 -10.32 18.34 -5.45
CA ILE A 58 -9.39 18.49 -6.58
C ILE A 58 -8.04 17.81 -6.30
N SER A 59 -7.48 17.97 -5.10
CA SER A 59 -6.22 17.35 -4.71
C SER A 59 -6.26 15.82 -4.79
N GLU A 60 -7.36 15.19 -4.37
CA GLU A 60 -7.56 13.75 -4.42
C GLU A 60 -7.65 13.28 -5.87
N LYS A 61 -8.38 14.02 -6.72
CA LYS A 61 -8.49 13.74 -8.16
C LYS A 61 -7.14 13.84 -8.87
N VAL A 62 -6.32 14.83 -8.53
CA VAL A 62 -4.96 14.98 -9.09
C VAL A 62 -4.11 13.77 -8.70
N ILE A 63 -4.11 13.37 -7.44
CA ILE A 63 -3.34 12.21 -6.97
C ILE A 63 -3.78 10.93 -7.68
N MET A 64 -5.10 10.66 -7.75
CA MET A 64 -5.63 9.53 -8.50
C MET A 64 -5.26 9.60 -9.99
N GLY A 65 -5.35 10.80 -10.58
CA GLY A 65 -4.97 11.06 -11.95
C GLY A 65 -3.51 10.70 -12.21
N VAL A 66 -2.59 11.04 -11.31
CA VAL A 66 -1.17 10.68 -11.43
C VAL A 66 -0.98 9.16 -11.48
N PHE A 67 -1.68 8.39 -10.64
CA PHE A 67 -1.60 6.92 -10.68
C PHE A 67 -2.14 6.33 -11.98
N VAL A 68 -3.25 6.87 -12.50
CA VAL A 68 -3.80 6.45 -13.81
C VAL A 68 -2.84 6.79 -14.94
N LEU A 69 -2.27 8.00 -14.93
CA LEU A 69 -1.36 8.48 -15.96
C LEU A 69 -0.05 7.67 -15.96
N TYR A 70 0.46 7.34 -14.77
CA TYR A 70 1.58 6.42 -14.60
C TYR A 70 1.27 5.03 -15.18
N PHE A 71 0.09 4.47 -14.89
CA PHE A 71 -0.34 3.20 -15.46
C PHE A 71 -0.40 3.25 -17.00
N ILE A 72 -1.04 4.27 -17.56
CA ILE A 72 -1.16 4.44 -19.02
C ILE A 72 0.22 4.57 -19.66
N PHE A 73 1.10 5.40 -19.08
CA PHE A 73 2.45 5.58 -19.58
C PHE A 73 3.25 4.27 -19.55
N SER A 74 3.18 3.54 -18.44
CA SER A 74 3.87 2.25 -18.30
C SER A 74 3.33 1.22 -19.29
N LEU A 75 2.00 1.15 -19.46
CA LEU A 75 1.36 0.29 -20.45
C LEU A 75 1.82 0.64 -21.88
N MET A 76 1.89 1.93 -22.23
CA MET A 76 2.39 2.37 -23.54
C MET A 76 3.85 1.96 -23.76
N MET A 77 4.71 2.12 -22.74
CA MET A 77 6.11 1.71 -22.83
C MET A 77 6.26 0.19 -23.01
N ILE A 78 5.47 -0.59 -22.27
CA ILE A 78 5.46 -2.05 -22.39
C ILE A 78 4.97 -2.46 -23.79
N LEU A 79 3.89 -1.86 -24.28
CA LEU A 79 3.37 -2.15 -25.63
C LEU A 79 4.38 -1.76 -26.72
N ALA A 80 5.01 -0.60 -26.60
CA ALA A 80 6.04 -0.15 -27.54
C ALA A 80 7.24 -1.09 -27.56
N HIS A 81 7.74 -1.49 -26.39
CA HIS A 81 8.86 -2.43 -26.27
C HIS A 81 8.53 -3.80 -26.88
N ASN A 82 7.36 -4.38 -26.57
CA ASN A 82 6.95 -5.67 -27.12
C ASN A 82 6.69 -5.61 -28.63
N PHE A 83 6.18 -4.48 -29.14
CA PHE A 83 6.01 -4.26 -30.58
C PHE A 83 7.34 -4.22 -31.32
N LEU A 84 8.37 -3.60 -30.73
CA LEU A 84 9.71 -3.49 -31.30
C LEU A 84 10.48 -4.82 -31.25
N ASP A 85 10.32 -5.59 -30.17
CA ASP A 85 11.08 -6.83 -29.96
C ASP A 85 10.38 -8.08 -30.55
N GLY A 86 9.19 -7.93 -31.13
CA GLY A 86 8.42 -9.04 -31.72
C GLY A 86 8.00 -10.11 -30.72
N VAL A 87 8.03 -9.80 -29.42
CA VAL A 87 7.70 -10.72 -28.34
C VAL A 87 6.18 -10.85 -28.20
N SER A 88 5.72 -12.08 -27.99
CA SER A 88 4.31 -12.39 -27.72
C SER A 88 3.75 -11.58 -26.55
N ILE A 89 2.62 -10.92 -26.81
CA ILE A 89 1.83 -10.10 -25.86
C ILE A 89 1.44 -10.89 -24.60
N PHE A 90 1.44 -12.23 -24.66
CA PHE A 90 1.07 -13.09 -23.52
C PHE A 90 2.14 -13.19 -22.42
N LYS A 91 3.35 -12.64 -22.61
CA LYS A 91 4.39 -12.56 -21.57
C LYS A 91 4.46 -11.19 -20.85
N LEU A 92 3.46 -10.33 -21.05
CA LEU A 92 3.38 -9.05 -20.37
C LEU A 92 3.27 -9.25 -18.85
N HIS A 93 4.33 -8.90 -18.11
CA HIS A 93 4.31 -8.81 -16.66
C HIS A 93 3.76 -7.42 -16.28
N ILE A 94 2.42 -7.29 -16.20
CA ILE A 94 1.73 -6.03 -15.85
C ILE A 94 1.35 -5.98 -14.36
N ASP A 95 1.89 -6.91 -13.58
CA ASP A 95 1.47 -7.16 -12.20
C ASP A 95 1.74 -5.95 -11.30
N HIS A 96 2.77 -5.15 -11.61
CA HIS A 96 3.16 -3.98 -10.83
C HIS A 96 2.36 -2.75 -11.22
N GLU A 97 2.10 -2.57 -12.50
CA GLU A 97 1.41 -1.41 -13.07
C GLU A 97 -0.07 -1.47 -12.71
N ILE A 98 -0.72 -2.65 -12.82
CA ILE A 98 -2.13 -2.83 -12.44
C ILE A 98 -2.36 -2.47 -10.97
N ARG A 99 -1.38 -2.69 -10.08
CA ARG A 99 -1.49 -2.30 -8.65
C ARG A 99 -1.68 -0.80 -8.49
N MET A 100 -1.17 0.03 -9.41
CA MET A 100 -1.37 1.49 -9.32
C MET A 100 -2.85 1.86 -9.50
N LEU A 101 -3.61 1.12 -10.32
CA LEU A 101 -5.05 1.32 -10.47
C LEU A 101 -5.84 0.87 -9.22
N THR A 102 -5.33 -0.11 -8.47
CA THR A 102 -5.99 -0.60 -7.25
C THR A 102 -6.11 0.46 -6.15
N ILE A 103 -5.26 1.50 -6.20
CA ILE A 103 -5.31 2.61 -5.25
C ILE A 103 -6.66 3.34 -5.28
N ILE A 104 -7.31 3.43 -6.44
CA ILE A 104 -8.58 4.16 -6.58
C ILE A 104 -9.72 3.50 -5.75
N PRO A 105 -10.06 2.21 -5.95
CA PRO A 105 -11.09 1.56 -5.15
C PRO A 105 -10.70 1.42 -3.67
N ILE A 106 -9.42 1.25 -3.35
CA ILE A 106 -8.93 1.20 -1.96
C ILE A 106 -9.12 2.56 -1.28
N TYR A 107 -8.79 3.65 -1.97
CA TYR A 107 -8.97 5.00 -1.44
C TYR A 107 -10.46 5.32 -1.25
N TYR A 108 -11.30 4.97 -2.21
CA TYR A 108 -12.76 5.09 -2.08
C TYR A 108 -13.26 4.38 -0.81
N LEU A 109 -12.79 3.16 -0.57
CA LEU A 109 -13.12 2.36 0.60
C LEU A 109 -12.71 3.06 1.90
N PHE A 110 -11.54 3.71 1.93
CA PHE A 110 -11.03 4.42 3.11
C PHE A 110 -11.87 5.65 3.45
N VAL A 111 -12.26 6.43 2.43
CA VAL A 111 -13.13 7.60 2.61
C VAL A 111 -14.49 7.18 3.17
N GLN A 112 -15.10 6.14 2.61
CA GLN A 112 -16.40 5.65 3.08
C GLN A 112 -16.35 5.00 4.46
N SER A 113 -15.28 4.28 4.77
CA SER A 113 -15.09 3.62 6.06
C SER A 113 -14.78 4.61 7.19
N ARG A 114 -14.59 5.90 6.86
CA ARG A 114 -14.17 6.98 7.76
C ARG A 114 -12.99 6.54 8.62
N LEU A 115 -11.96 6.01 7.96
CA LEU A 115 -10.81 5.47 8.65
C LEU A 115 -10.16 6.58 9.49
N ALA A 116 -9.95 6.31 10.78
CA ALA A 116 -9.21 7.24 11.61
C ALA A 116 -7.77 7.27 11.12
N LYS A 117 -7.20 8.47 10.93
CA LYS A 117 -5.79 8.64 10.54
C LYS A 117 -4.84 7.85 11.45
N GLY A 118 -5.18 7.75 12.74
CA GLY A 118 -4.41 6.95 13.70
C GLY A 118 -4.33 5.47 13.35
N THR A 119 -5.37 4.86 12.78
CA THR A 119 -5.34 3.44 12.41
C THR A 119 -4.25 3.12 11.39
N ILE A 120 -4.04 4.02 10.43
CA ILE A 120 -2.96 3.88 9.42
C ILE A 120 -1.59 3.96 10.11
N TRP A 121 -1.42 4.91 11.02
CA TRP A 121 -0.15 5.06 11.74
C TRP A 121 0.14 3.89 12.68
N TYR A 122 -0.87 3.37 13.37
CA TYR A 122 -0.73 2.20 14.22
C TYR A 122 -0.45 0.92 13.42
N SER A 123 -1.03 0.77 12.21
CA SER A 123 -0.72 -0.38 11.36
C SER A 123 0.72 -0.33 10.86
N VAL A 124 1.20 0.84 10.45
CA VAL A 124 2.60 1.04 10.04
C VAL A 124 3.54 0.73 11.21
N LEU A 125 3.24 1.25 12.41
CA LEU A 125 4.03 0.98 13.61
C LEU A 125 4.05 -0.53 13.95
N ALA A 126 2.89 -1.19 13.90
CA ALA A 126 2.79 -2.62 14.16
C ALA A 126 3.61 -3.45 13.16
N GLY A 127 3.56 -3.08 11.87
CA GLY A 127 4.38 -3.69 10.84
C GLY A 127 5.87 -3.48 11.06
N ALA A 128 6.28 -2.25 11.40
CA ALA A 128 7.68 -1.92 11.67
C ALA A 128 8.23 -2.74 12.85
N VAL A 129 7.47 -2.83 13.95
CA VAL A 129 7.85 -3.64 15.12
C VAL A 129 7.92 -5.12 14.75
N ALA A 130 6.93 -5.65 14.03
CA ALA A 130 6.91 -7.06 13.63
C ALA A 130 8.09 -7.41 12.71
N SER A 131 8.39 -6.56 11.73
CA SER A 131 9.56 -6.72 10.84
C SER A 131 10.87 -6.60 11.59
N GLY A 132 10.98 -5.68 12.54
CA GLY A 132 12.17 -5.51 13.38
C GLY A 132 12.44 -6.75 14.25
N LEU A 133 11.41 -7.30 14.88
CA LEU A 133 11.52 -8.54 15.66
C LEU A 133 11.90 -9.74 14.78
N TYR A 134 11.30 -9.85 13.60
CA TYR A 134 11.66 -10.90 12.64
C TYR A 134 13.11 -10.77 12.15
N ALA A 135 13.58 -9.55 11.86
CA ALA A 135 14.96 -9.30 11.46
C ALA A 135 15.95 -9.67 12.57
N LEU A 136 15.65 -9.31 13.83
CA LEU A 136 16.46 -9.71 14.99
C LEU A 136 16.50 -11.23 15.15
N PHE A 137 15.35 -11.91 15.04
CA PHE A 137 15.27 -13.36 15.10
C PHE A 137 16.09 -14.01 13.97
N ALA A 138 15.98 -13.50 12.76
CA ALA A 138 16.74 -13.97 11.60
C ALA A 138 18.25 -13.77 11.79
N ALA A 139 18.68 -12.61 12.31
CA ALA A 139 20.08 -12.31 12.56
C ALA A 139 20.73 -13.24 13.61
N ILE A 140 19.95 -13.75 14.55
CA ILE A 140 20.42 -14.65 15.62
C ILE A 140 20.35 -16.12 15.17
N SER A 141 19.35 -16.48 14.35
CA SER A 141 19.01 -17.88 14.06
C SER A 141 19.51 -18.38 12.69
N ILE A 142 19.83 -17.47 11.77
CA ILE A 142 20.23 -17.79 10.40
C ILE A 142 21.60 -17.15 10.16
N ASP A 143 22.59 -17.97 9.83
CA ASP A 143 23.91 -17.49 9.43
C ASP A 143 23.75 -16.54 8.23
N PHE A 144 24.33 -15.35 8.30
CA PHE A 144 24.07 -14.23 7.37
C PHE A 144 24.44 -14.53 5.89
N SER A 145 24.97 -15.72 5.58
CA SER A 145 25.50 -16.07 4.27
C SER A 145 24.43 -16.23 3.18
N ASP A 146 23.23 -16.72 3.51
CA ASP A 146 22.31 -17.20 2.46
C ASP A 146 21.26 -16.16 2.02
N ARG A 147 21.05 -15.07 2.77
CA ARG A 147 20.05 -14.03 2.44
C ARG A 147 20.64 -12.71 1.92
N ILE A 148 21.95 -12.49 1.98
CA ILE A 148 22.59 -11.24 1.50
C ILE A 148 23.05 -11.35 0.02
N ILE A 149 22.87 -12.49 -0.65
CA ILE A 149 23.39 -12.72 -2.03
C ILE A 149 22.28 -12.65 -3.09
N GLY A 150 21.25 -11.82 -2.89
CA GLY A 150 20.29 -11.49 -3.95
C GLY A 150 20.73 -10.24 -4.73
N PRO A 151 20.64 -10.20 -6.09
CA PRO A 151 21.02 -9.04 -6.91
C PRO A 151 20.22 -7.75 -6.65
N TYR A 152 19.29 -7.78 -5.69
CA TYR A 152 18.39 -6.69 -5.32
C TYR A 152 18.86 -5.86 -4.11
N ASN A 153 20.00 -6.19 -3.47
CA ASN A 153 20.32 -5.73 -2.11
C ASN A 153 20.62 -4.23 -1.92
N PRO A 154 21.34 -3.52 -2.81
CA PRO A 154 21.53 -2.07 -2.66
C PRO A 154 20.27 -1.26 -3.06
N CYS A 155 19.55 -1.73 -4.09
CA CYS A 155 18.34 -1.06 -4.58
C CYS A 155 17.20 -1.13 -3.56
N LEU A 156 17.01 -2.29 -2.91
CA LEU A 156 15.99 -2.43 -1.87
C LEU A 156 16.26 -1.52 -0.67
N PHE A 157 17.52 -1.44 -0.20
CA PHE A 157 17.89 -0.53 0.88
C PHE A 157 17.59 0.94 0.53
N GLY A 158 17.91 1.34 -0.71
CA GLY A 158 17.54 2.66 -1.23
C GLY A 158 16.03 2.90 -1.25
N TYR A 159 15.25 1.95 -1.78
CA TYR A 159 13.79 2.06 -1.82
C TYR A 159 13.16 2.11 -0.42
N PHE A 160 13.64 1.30 0.53
CA PHE A 160 13.18 1.34 1.91
C PHE A 160 13.55 2.64 2.61
N SER A 161 14.76 3.16 2.40
CA SER A 161 15.19 4.44 2.99
C SER A 161 14.33 5.61 2.50
N VAL A 162 14.03 5.65 1.20
CA VAL A 162 13.14 6.67 0.63
C VAL A 162 11.71 6.50 1.16
N ALA A 163 11.18 5.28 1.19
CA ALA A 163 9.85 5.00 1.74
C ALA A 163 9.75 5.42 3.21
N LEU A 164 10.74 5.06 4.04
CA LEU A 164 10.83 5.45 5.44
C LEU A 164 10.94 6.98 5.59
N ALA A 165 11.74 7.66 4.76
CA ALA A 165 11.83 9.12 4.80
C ALA A 165 10.48 9.79 4.53
N PHE A 166 9.73 9.34 3.52
CA PHE A 166 8.39 9.86 3.23
C PHE A 166 7.37 9.51 4.33
N MET A 167 7.43 8.29 4.88
CA MET A 167 6.58 7.87 5.99
C MET A 167 6.86 8.67 7.26
N SER A 168 8.13 8.89 7.60
CA SER A 168 8.56 9.71 8.74
C SER A 168 8.16 11.17 8.59
N LEU A 169 8.35 11.75 7.40
CA LEU A 169 7.95 13.13 7.13
C LEU A 169 6.43 13.32 7.25
N SER A 170 5.66 12.41 6.67
CA SER A 170 4.19 12.46 6.72
C SER A 170 3.62 12.12 8.12
N GLY A 171 4.32 11.28 8.88
CA GLY A 171 3.94 10.86 10.24
C GLY A 171 4.37 11.83 11.33
N TYR A 172 5.40 12.65 11.11
CA TYR A 172 5.97 13.57 12.09
C TYR A 172 4.89 14.42 12.78
N HIS A 173 4.04 15.11 12.00
CA HIS A 173 3.01 15.98 12.55
C HIS A 173 1.96 15.22 13.37
N PHE A 174 1.64 14.00 12.97
CA PHE A 174 0.68 13.15 13.68
C PHE A 174 1.23 12.70 15.03
N PHE A 175 2.44 12.13 15.05
CA PHE A 175 3.07 11.65 16.29
C PHE A 175 3.44 12.79 17.23
N TYR A 176 3.92 13.93 16.69
CA TYR A 176 4.26 15.10 17.50
C TYR A 176 3.06 15.66 18.27
N LYS A 177 1.87 15.68 17.66
CA LYS A 177 0.63 16.10 18.32
C LYS A 177 0.15 15.13 19.38
N MET A 178 0.40 13.83 19.20
CA MET A 178 -0.07 12.79 20.13
C MET A 178 0.86 12.64 21.34
N ASN A 179 2.16 12.47 21.10
CA ASN A 179 3.18 12.42 22.13
C ASN A 179 4.56 12.65 21.49
N LYS A 180 5.27 13.70 21.93
CA LYS A 180 6.59 14.09 21.39
C LYS A 180 7.61 12.96 21.37
N LYS A 181 7.52 11.99 22.29
CA LYS A 181 8.44 10.84 22.35
C LYS A 181 8.17 9.80 21.25
N LEU A 182 6.96 9.72 20.73
CA LEU A 182 6.58 8.77 19.67
C LEU A 182 7.14 9.16 18.29
N VAL A 183 7.66 10.38 18.14
CA VAL A 183 8.31 10.84 16.90
C VAL A 183 9.60 10.07 16.60
N LEU A 184 10.19 9.41 17.61
CA LEU A 184 11.39 8.59 17.47
C LEU A 184 11.10 7.15 16.99
N LEU A 185 9.83 6.70 17.00
CA LEU A 185 9.44 5.34 16.62
C LEU A 185 9.25 5.09 15.11
N PRO A 186 8.86 6.08 14.27
CA PRO A 186 8.82 5.86 12.82
C PRO A 186 10.18 6.02 12.12
N LEU A 187 11.27 6.32 12.84
CA LEU A 187 12.63 6.50 12.32
C LEU A 187 13.47 5.23 12.43
#